data_AF-A0A397ABK8-F1
#
_entry.id   AF-A0A397ABK8-F1
#
_cell.length_a   1.000
_cell.length_b   1.000
_cell.length_c   1.000
_cell.angle_alpha   90.00
_cell.angle_beta   90.00
_cell.angle_gamma   90.00
#
_symmetry.space_group_name_H-M   'P 1'
#
loop_
_entity.id
_entity.type
_entity.pdbx_description
1 polymer ?
#
loop_
_entity_poly.entity_id
_entity_poly.type
_entity_poly.pdbx_seq_one_letter_code
_entity_poly.pdbx_strand_id
1 'polypeptide(L)'
;DELKAGIEILNEHLPVGMKPFRHPEDLMKSLDFTHDNEININEFMECFRIHANLTAQAKWRHAKSKLKIMSALGMLKVVSDAPVVTASDVSFDKDSESISPVVVMLKDGNDDSVVVLP
;
A
#
# COMPACT_ATOMS: atom_id res chain seq x y z
N ASP A 1 5.33 -23.74 -17.12
CA ASP A 1 4.39 -23.76 -18.26
C ASP A 1 3.00 -23.23 -17.92
N GLU A 2 2.36 -23.67 -16.84
CA GLU A 2 1.03 -23.20 -16.45
C GLU A 2 0.93 -21.67 -16.27
N LEU A 3 1.90 -21.06 -15.57
CA LEU A 3 1.92 -19.60 -15.39
C LEU A 3 1.98 -18.85 -16.73
N LYS A 4 2.76 -19.35 -17.69
CA LYS A 4 2.90 -18.73 -19.02
C LYS A 4 1.57 -18.82 -19.80
N ALA A 5 0.94 -20.00 -19.79
CA ALA A 5 -0.37 -20.19 -20.42
C ALA A 5 -1.45 -19.30 -19.76
N GLY A 6 -1.43 -19.17 -18.44
CA GLY A 6 -2.32 -18.27 -17.71
C GLY A 6 -2.12 -16.79 -18.09
N ILE A 7 -0.86 -16.35 -18.25
CA ILE A 7 -0.52 -15.00 -18.71
C ILE A 7 -1.00 -14.75 -20.14
N GLU A 8 -0.89 -15.73 -21.03
CA GLU A 8 -1.40 -15.62 -22.40
C GLU A 8 -2.92 -15.39 -22.40
N ILE A 9 -3.68 -16.18 -21.64
CA ILE A 9 -5.14 -16.02 -21.49
C ILE A 9 -5.49 -14.66 -20.87
N LEU A 10 -4.74 -14.21 -19.84
CA LEU A 10 -4.96 -12.90 -19.22
C LEU A 10 -4.77 -11.78 -20.23
N ASN A 11 -3.72 -11.85 -21.05
CA ASN A 11 -3.42 -10.84 -22.07
C ASN A 11 -4.51 -10.75 -23.14
N GLU A 12 -5.19 -11.85 -23.50
CA GLU A 12 -6.33 -11.84 -24.42
C GLU A 12 -7.54 -11.09 -23.87
N HIS A 13 -7.70 -11.07 -22.55
CA HIS A 13 -8.85 -10.46 -21.87
C HIS A 13 -8.53 -9.10 -21.24
N LEU A 14 -7.36 -8.53 -21.54
CA LEU A 14 -6.99 -7.23 -21.01
C LEU A 14 -7.90 -6.11 -21.57
N PRO A 15 -8.32 -5.16 -20.71
CA PRO A 15 -9.03 -3.98 -21.16
C PRO A 15 -8.23 -3.19 -22.21
N VAL A 16 -8.95 -2.56 -23.14
CA VAL A 16 -8.35 -1.73 -24.19
C VAL A 16 -7.51 -0.61 -23.55
N GLY A 17 -6.24 -0.53 -23.95
CA GLY A 17 -5.29 0.45 -23.44
C GLY A 17 -4.43 0.00 -22.24
N MET A 18 -4.67 -1.19 -21.67
CA MET A 18 -3.75 -1.77 -20.69
C MET A 18 -2.53 -2.41 -21.37
N LYS A 19 -1.38 -2.32 -20.69
CA LYS A 19 -0.16 -2.98 -21.16
C LYS A 19 -0.25 -4.49 -20.87
N PRO A 20 0.13 -5.35 -21.83
CA PRO A 20 0.18 -6.78 -21.60
C PRO A 20 1.26 -7.14 -20.58
N PHE A 21 1.00 -8.20 -19.83
CA PHE A 21 2.00 -8.85 -18.99
C PHE A 21 3.07 -9.47 -19.89
N ARG A 22 4.34 -9.20 -19.56
CA ARG A 22 5.52 -9.68 -20.28
C ARG A 22 6.48 -10.32 -19.29
N HIS A 23 7.42 -11.13 -19.78
CA HIS A 23 8.47 -11.75 -18.99
C HIS A 23 7.92 -12.64 -17.85
N PRO A 24 7.24 -13.76 -18.18
CA PRO A 24 6.70 -14.68 -17.18
C PRO A 24 7.75 -15.16 -16.16
N GLU A 25 9.01 -15.27 -16.58
CA GLU A 25 10.15 -15.59 -15.72
C GLU A 25 10.40 -14.58 -14.59
N ASP A 26 10.27 -13.29 -14.87
CA ASP A 26 10.49 -12.25 -13.87
C ASP A 26 9.26 -12.04 -12.98
N LEU A 27 8.07 -12.29 -13.55
CA LEU A 27 6.84 -12.39 -12.77
C LEU A 27 6.92 -13.57 -11.79
N MET A 28 7.38 -14.74 -12.22
CA MET A 28 7.56 -15.89 -11.32
C MET A 28 8.43 -15.53 -10.12
N LYS A 29 9.61 -14.94 -10.35
CA LYS A 29 10.52 -14.50 -9.27
C LYS A 29 9.89 -13.48 -8.31
N SER A 30 8.91 -12.72 -8.78
CA SER A 30 8.25 -11.69 -7.97
C SER A 30 7.05 -12.24 -7.19
N LEU A 31 6.49 -13.37 -7.63
CA LEU A 31 5.29 -14.00 -7.05
C LEU A 31 5.65 -15.17 -6.12
N ASP A 32 6.73 -15.90 -6.42
CA ASP A 32 7.26 -17.01 -5.64
C ASP A 32 8.11 -16.49 -4.48
N PHE A 33 7.54 -16.47 -3.27
CA PHE A 33 8.21 -15.97 -2.08
C PHE A 33 9.03 -17.06 -1.38
N THR A 34 8.65 -18.33 -1.55
CA THR A 34 9.37 -19.49 -0.99
C THR A 34 10.58 -19.91 -1.82
N HIS A 35 10.71 -19.38 -3.04
CA HIS A 35 11.75 -19.70 -4.01
C HIS A 35 11.78 -21.19 -4.39
N ASP A 36 10.61 -21.83 -4.40
CA ASP A 36 10.44 -23.24 -4.79
C ASP A 36 10.01 -23.42 -6.25
N ASN A 37 9.91 -22.30 -6.98
CA ASN A 37 9.53 -22.22 -8.38
C ASN A 37 8.08 -22.68 -8.64
N GLU A 38 7.24 -22.64 -7.61
CA GLU A 38 5.80 -22.80 -7.65
C GLU A 38 5.12 -21.55 -7.06
N ILE A 39 3.83 -21.35 -7.36
CA ILE A 39 3.05 -20.26 -6.74
C ILE A 39 1.89 -20.91 -6.02
N ASN A 40 1.93 -20.89 -4.70
CA ASN A 40 0.82 -21.36 -3.89
C ASN A 40 -0.26 -20.28 -3.71
N ILE A 41 -1.44 -20.70 -3.23
CA ILE A 41 -2.59 -19.79 -3.06
C ILE A 41 -2.29 -18.62 -2.11
N ASN A 42 -1.45 -18.81 -1.09
CA ASN A 42 -1.14 -17.74 -0.14
C ASN A 42 -0.28 -16.67 -0.80
N GLU A 43 0.71 -17.07 -1.59
CA GLU A 43 1.59 -16.18 -2.34
C GLU A 43 0.79 -15.37 -3.37
N PHE A 44 -0.08 -16.05 -4.12
CA PHE A 44 -1.00 -15.40 -5.04
C PHE A 44 -1.87 -14.35 -4.34
N MET A 45 -2.51 -14.71 -3.21
CA MET A 45 -3.37 -13.79 -2.46
C MET A 45 -2.60 -12.62 -1.83
N GLU A 46 -1.34 -12.82 -1.46
CA GLU A 46 -0.50 -11.77 -0.91
C GLU A 46 -0.17 -10.71 -1.96
N CYS A 47 0.01 -11.10 -3.23
CA CYS A 47 0.24 -10.15 -4.32
C CYS A 47 -0.92 -9.15 -4.47
N PHE A 48 -2.17 -9.62 -4.39
CA PHE A 48 -3.34 -8.74 -4.35
C PHE A 48 -3.39 -7.90 -3.09
N ARG A 49 -2.97 -8.44 -1.95
CA ARG A 49 -2.96 -7.73 -0.68
C ARG A 49 -1.98 -6.56 -0.69
N ILE A 50 -0.79 -6.76 -1.26
CA ILE A 50 0.24 -5.72 -1.42
C ILE A 50 -0.25 -4.64 -2.38
N HIS A 51 -0.86 -5.04 -3.50
CA HIS A 51 -1.30 -4.09 -4.53
C HIS A 51 -2.65 -3.41 -4.20
N ALA A 52 -3.41 -3.94 -3.26
CA ALA A 52 -4.65 -3.33 -2.83
C ALA A 52 -4.36 -2.01 -2.10
N ASN A 53 -4.92 -0.92 -2.63
CA ASN A 53 -5.10 0.34 -1.91
C ASN A 53 -6.17 0.16 -0.82
N LEU A 54 -5.88 -0.72 0.15
CA LEU A 54 -6.73 -0.93 1.31
C LEU A 54 -6.83 0.40 2.06
N THR A 55 -8.06 0.81 2.32
CA THR A 55 -8.32 1.94 3.21
C THR A 55 -7.66 1.68 4.56
N ALA A 56 -7.22 2.74 5.24
CA ALA A 56 -6.60 2.60 6.57
C ALA A 56 -7.47 1.76 7.53
N GLN A 57 -8.79 1.85 7.38
CA GLN A 57 -9.76 1.04 8.13
C GLN A 57 -9.66 -0.47 7.83
N ALA A 58 -9.45 -0.87 6.58
CA ALA A 58 -9.27 -2.28 6.21
C ALA A 58 -7.93 -2.83 6.73
N LYS A 59 -6.85 -2.04 6.64
CA LYS A 59 -5.55 -2.37 7.25
C LYS A 59 -5.67 -2.53 8.78
N TRP A 60 -6.39 -1.62 9.43
CA TRP A 60 -6.66 -1.68 10.88
C TRP A 60 -7.45 -2.92 11.28
N ARG A 61 -8.50 -3.30 10.53
CA ARG A 61 -9.26 -4.53 10.81
C ARG A 61 -8.38 -5.77 10.74
N HIS A 62 -7.52 -5.85 9.72
CA HIS A 62 -6.59 -6.97 9.55
C HIS A 62 -5.56 -7.03 10.69
N ALA A 63 -4.94 -5.90 11.02
CA ALA A 63 -3.99 -5.79 12.13
C ALA A 63 -4.64 -6.16 13.48
N LYS A 64 -5.87 -5.68 13.74
CA LYS A 64 -6.65 -6.01 14.95
C LYS A 64 -6.93 -7.51 15.05
N SER A 65 -7.27 -8.16 13.95
CA SER A 65 -7.48 -9.61 13.91
C SER A 65 -6.19 -10.36 14.25
N LYS A 66 -5.06 -9.93 13.67
CA LYS A 66 -3.73 -10.50 13.96
C LYS A 66 -3.36 -10.35 15.44
N LEU A 67 -3.57 -9.16 16.02
CA LEU A 67 -3.31 -8.91 17.45
C LEU A 67 -4.18 -9.79 18.36
N LYS A 68 -5.46 -10.00 18.04
CA LYS A 68 -6.32 -10.90 18.82
C LYS A 68 -5.80 -12.33 18.83
N ILE A 69 -5.39 -12.84 17.67
CA ILE A 69 -4.84 -14.19 17.53
C ILE A 69 -3.54 -14.31 18.34
N MET A 70 -2.61 -13.36 18.17
CA MET A 70 -1.35 -13.35 18.94
C MET A 70 -1.58 -13.25 20.44
N SER A 71 -2.58 -12.47 20.88
CA SER A 71 -2.99 -12.41 22.29
C SER A 71 -3.52 -13.75 22.80
N ALA A 72 -4.36 -14.43 22.02
CA ALA A 72 -4.90 -15.74 22.39
C ALA A 72 -3.80 -16.82 22.47
N LEU A 73 -2.76 -16.69 21.64
CA LEU A 73 -1.58 -17.55 21.66
C LEU A 73 -0.56 -17.20 22.76
N GLY A 74 -0.84 -16.19 23.60
CA GLY A 74 0.07 -15.75 24.68
C GLY A 74 1.34 -15.08 24.17
N MET A 75 1.39 -14.68 22.90
CA MET A 75 2.56 -14.08 22.25
C MET A 75 2.68 -12.57 22.50
N LEU A 76 1.64 -11.94 23.07
CA LEU A 76 1.63 -10.52 23.42
C LEU A 76 1.77 -10.35 24.92
N LYS A 77 2.77 -9.58 25.34
CA LYS A 77 2.92 -9.14 26.72
C LYS A 77 1.99 -7.95 26.94
N VAL A 78 0.96 -8.14 27.76
CA VAL A 78 0.08 -7.04 28.19
C VAL A 78 0.89 -6.16 29.14
N VAL A 79 1.24 -4.95 28.71
CA VAL A 79 1.77 -3.93 29.63
C VAL A 79 0.56 -3.34 30.33
N SER A 80 0.36 -3.71 31.60
CA SER A 80 -0.79 -3.32 32.42
C SER A 80 -0.83 -1.83 32.79
N ASP A 81 0.25 -1.08 32.52
CA ASP A 81 0.47 0.28 33.01
C ASP A 81 0.75 1.31 31.90
N ALA A 82 0.36 1.03 30.65
CA ALA A 82 0.39 2.06 29.63
C ALA A 82 -0.77 3.06 29.91
N PRO A 83 -0.49 4.35 30.17
CA PRO A 83 -1.55 5.33 30.29
C PRO A 83 -2.41 5.29 29.03
N VAL A 84 -3.73 5.25 29.20
CA VAL A 84 -4.69 5.32 28.08
C VAL A 84 -4.55 6.71 27.48
N VAL A 85 -3.69 6.85 26.46
CA VAL A 85 -3.59 8.06 25.66
C VAL A 85 -4.82 8.08 24.76
N THR A 86 -5.80 8.89 25.14
CA THR A 86 -6.97 9.17 24.33
C THR A 86 -6.60 10.14 23.21
N ALA A 87 -7.39 10.20 22.14
CA ALA A 87 -7.14 11.16 21.05
C ALA A 87 -7.12 12.64 21.53
N SER A 88 -7.67 12.91 22.72
CA SER A 88 -7.63 14.20 23.40
C SER A 88 -6.27 14.54 24.01
N ASP A 89 -5.45 13.52 24.30
CA ASP A 89 -4.14 13.66 24.94
C ASP A 89 -3.02 13.92 23.93
N VAL A 90 -3.32 13.82 22.63
CA VAL A 90 -2.42 14.16 21.53
C VAL A 90 -2.73 15.59 21.07
N SER A 91 -2.08 16.57 21.70
CA SER A 91 -1.98 17.91 21.11
C SER A 91 -0.89 17.89 20.05
N PHE A 92 -1.27 18.15 18.80
CA PHE A 92 -0.31 18.66 17.84
C PHE A 92 -0.04 20.10 18.25
N ASP A 93 1.17 20.38 18.74
CA ASP A 93 1.60 21.75 18.99
C ASP A 93 1.33 22.55 17.71
N LYS A 94 0.31 23.40 17.76
CA LYS A 94 0.05 24.41 16.76
C LYS A 94 1.00 25.55 17.08
N ASP A 95 2.28 25.40 16.74
CA ASP A 95 3.15 26.55 16.53
C ASP A 95 4.31 26.19 15.60
N SER A 96 4.51 27.07 14.61
CA SER A 96 5.50 27.10 13.51
C SER A 96 5.24 26.15 12.34
N GLU A 97 4.86 26.56 11.14
CA GLU A 97 4.55 27.86 10.54
C GLU A 97 3.36 27.59 9.61
N SER A 98 2.32 28.42 9.67
CA SER A 98 1.42 28.55 8.54
C SER A 98 2.24 29.08 7.36
N ILE A 99 2.79 28.19 6.55
CA ILE A 99 3.25 28.55 5.21
C ILE A 99 1.97 28.84 4.43
N SER A 100 1.50 30.09 4.54
CA SER A 100 0.59 30.63 3.53
C SER A 100 1.32 30.50 2.20
N PRO A 101 0.75 29.80 1.19
CA PRO A 101 1.41 29.69 -0.10
C PRO A 101 1.58 31.11 -0.64
N VAL A 102 2.83 31.55 -0.75
CA VAL A 102 3.15 32.81 -1.43
C VAL A 102 2.91 32.54 -2.91
N VAL A 103 1.73 32.93 -3.39
CA VAL A 103 1.41 32.94 -4.81
C VAL A 103 2.19 34.10 -5.42
N VAL A 104 3.34 33.81 -6.02
CA VAL A 104 4.08 34.79 -6.82
C VAL A 104 3.43 34.81 -8.21
N MET A 105 2.54 35.77 -8.47
CA MET A 105 2.10 36.07 -9.83
C MET A 105 3.25 36.78 -10.55
N LEU A 106 3.99 36.04 -11.38
CA LEU A 106 4.88 36.65 -12.36
C LEU A 106 4.02 37.29 -13.45
N LYS A 107 3.88 38.61 -13.40
CA LYS A 107 3.43 39.39 -14.55
C LYS A 107 4.64 39.51 -15.47
N ASP A 108 4.69 38.64 -16.48
CA ASP A 108 5.09 39.02 -17.84
C ASP A 108 4.92 37.84 -18.82
N GLY A 109 3.99 38.00 -19.75
CA GLY A 109 4.02 37.40 -21.09
C GLY A 109 4.01 35.88 -21.22
N ASN A 110 2.79 35.31 -21.31
CA ASN A 110 2.46 34.08 -22.05
C ASN A 110 2.99 32.73 -21.51
N ASP A 111 2.40 32.22 -20.42
CA ASP A 111 1.87 30.85 -20.26
C ASP A 111 1.42 30.60 -18.79
N ASP A 112 0.17 30.19 -18.59
CA ASP A 112 -0.44 29.91 -17.28
C ASP A 112 0.12 28.59 -16.69
N SER A 113 1.26 28.68 -16.01
CA SER A 113 1.82 27.55 -15.24
C SER A 113 1.89 27.88 -13.74
N VAL A 114 1.11 27.15 -12.95
CA VAL A 114 1.17 27.18 -11.48
C VAL A 114 2.22 26.18 -11.03
N VAL A 115 3.34 26.67 -10.50
CA VAL A 115 4.38 25.80 -9.90
C VAL A 115 4.20 25.83 -8.38
N VAL A 116 3.87 24.66 -7.81
CA VAL A 116 3.85 24.44 -6.35
C VAL A 116 5.17 23.78 -5.98
N LEU A 117 6.05 24.49 -5.27
CA LEU A 117 7.27 23.92 -4.70
C LEU A 117 7.02 23.50 -3.24
N PRO A 118 7.64 22.41 -2.76
CA PRO A 118 7.45 21.88 -1.40
C PRO A 118 7.97 22.80 -0.31
#